data_AF-A0A3E1EDK9-F1
#
_entry.id   AF-A0A3E1EDK9-F1
#
_cell.length_a   1.000
_cell.length_b   1.000
_cell.length_c   1.000
_cell.angle_alpha   90.00
_cell.angle_beta   90.00
_cell.angle_gamma   90.00
#
_symmetry.space_group_name_H-M   'P 1'
#
loop_
_entity.id
_entity.type
_entity.pdbx_description
1 polymer ?
#
loop_
_entity_poly.entity_id
_entity_poly.type
_entity_poly.pdbx_seq_one_letter_code
_entity_poly.pdbx_strand_id
1 'polypeptide(L)'
;MNPSSRTLRIYALLLLAIGAASVLFDPTVGAVTLYLKGKTGLIVCGIAAALAVAFSRLIAGGTSWARWAGLALSFLLLAQSGPKAFSLAKAVSAGTKEGHFWYQATLFALIAVVSLWATVSQFVNARQNDPSPRA
;
A
#
# COMPACT_ATOMS: atom_id res chain seq x y z
N MET A 1 -20.09 10.63 5.46
CA MET A 1 -19.10 9.55 5.70
C MET A 1 -17.76 10.19 6.05
N ASN A 2 -17.09 9.78 7.13
CA ASN A 2 -15.82 10.38 7.56
C ASN A 2 -14.74 10.25 6.45
N PRO A 3 -14.06 11.34 6.03
CA PRO A 3 -13.10 11.32 4.91
C PRO A 3 -11.89 10.40 5.17
N SER A 4 -11.44 10.29 6.42
CA SER A 4 -10.37 9.34 6.82
C SER A 4 -10.81 7.89 6.65
N SER A 5 -12.07 7.58 6.97
CA SER A 5 -12.63 6.22 6.78
C SER A 5 -12.74 5.87 5.30
N ARG A 6 -13.19 6.81 4.45
CA ARG A 6 -13.23 6.62 2.98
C ARG A 6 -11.85 6.33 2.42
N THR A 7 -10.86 7.11 2.83
CA THR A 7 -9.46 6.98 2.39
C THR A 7 -8.90 5.59 2.71
N LEU A 8 -9.11 5.08 3.93
CA LEU A 8 -8.64 3.73 4.30
C LEU A 8 -9.33 2.60 3.52
N ARG A 9 -10.61 2.76 3.18
CA ARG A 9 -11.32 1.76 2.36
C ARG A 9 -10.78 1.72 0.93
N ILE A 10 -10.54 2.88 0.33
CA ILE A 10 -9.93 2.98 -1.00
C ILE A 10 -8.51 2.41 -0.96
N TYR A 11 -7.73 2.74 0.08
CA TYR A 11 -6.40 2.19 0.31
C TYR A 11 -6.42 0.65 0.38
N ALA A 12 -7.36 0.07 1.13
CA ALA A 12 -7.53 -1.38 1.21
C ALA A 12 -7.85 -2.02 -0.14
N LEU A 13 -8.74 -1.41 -0.93
CA LEU A 13 -9.08 -1.88 -2.27
C LEU A 13 -7.87 -1.86 -3.21
N LEU A 14 -7.08 -0.79 -3.16
CA LEU A 14 -5.86 -0.67 -3.97
C LEU A 14 -4.81 -1.71 -3.57
N LEU A 15 -4.61 -1.94 -2.27
CA LEU A 15 -3.72 -3.01 -1.78
C LEU A 15 -4.19 -4.39 -2.25
N LEU A 16 -5.49 -4.69 -2.18
CA LEU A 16 -6.04 -5.96 -2.69
C LEU A 16 -5.81 -6.10 -4.19
N ALA A 17 -6.02 -5.05 -4.98
CA ALA A 17 -5.77 -5.07 -6.43
C ALA A 17 -4.29 -5.33 -6.75
N ILE A 18 -3.37 -4.69 -6.03
CA ILE A 18 -1.92 -4.90 -6.18
C ILE A 18 -1.53 -6.32 -5.76
N GLY A 19 -2.08 -6.82 -4.65
CA GLY A 19 -1.85 -8.18 -4.18
C GLY A 19 -2.38 -9.22 -5.17
N ALA A 20 -3.57 -9.01 -5.74
CA ALA A 20 -4.13 -9.89 -6.77
C ALA A 20 -3.25 -9.88 -8.03
N ALA A 21 -2.82 -8.70 -8.49
CA ALA A 21 -1.91 -8.57 -9.63
C ALA A 21 -0.65 -9.42 -9.43
N SER A 22 -0.07 -9.42 -8.22
CA SER A 22 1.15 -10.19 -7.93
C SER A 22 1.07 -11.71 -8.17
N VAL A 23 -0.14 -12.29 -8.17
CA VAL A 23 -0.36 -13.73 -8.39
C VAL A 23 -1.00 -14.00 -9.76
N LEU A 24 -1.62 -13.00 -10.38
CA LEU A 24 -2.31 -13.17 -11.67
C LEU A 24 -1.43 -12.96 -12.89
N PHE A 25 -0.20 -12.46 -12.72
CA PHE A 25 0.74 -12.24 -13.81
C PHE A 25 2.06 -12.97 -13.56
N ASP A 26 2.48 -13.79 -14.53
CA ASP A 26 3.79 -14.43 -14.53
C ASP A 26 4.77 -13.60 -15.39
N PRO A 27 5.71 -12.87 -14.77
CA PRO A 27 6.66 -12.03 -15.48
C PRO A 27 7.76 -12.82 -16.21
N THR A 28 7.88 -14.14 -15.95
CA THR A 28 8.86 -14.99 -16.62
C THR A 28 8.37 -15.43 -18.00
N VAL A 29 7.06 -15.61 -18.15
CA VAL A 29 6.41 -16.00 -19.41
C VAL A 29 5.72 -14.80 -20.07
N GLY A 30 5.54 -13.69 -19.34
CA GLY A 30 4.89 -12.47 -19.85
C GLY A 30 3.38 -12.64 -20.06
N ALA A 31 2.74 -13.55 -19.32
CA ALA A 31 1.35 -13.92 -19.52
C ALA A 31 0.53 -13.82 -18.22
N VAL A 32 -0.80 -13.68 -18.37
CA VAL A 32 -1.74 -13.73 -17.25
C VAL A 32 -1.98 -15.19 -16.90
N THR A 33 -1.18 -15.71 -15.97
CA THR A 33 -1.27 -17.07 -15.44
C THR A 33 -1.01 -17.04 -13.93
N LEU A 34 -1.39 -18.12 -13.23
CA LEU A 34 -1.29 -18.17 -11.78
C LEU A 34 0.19 -18.29 -11.32
N TYR A 35 0.79 -17.18 -10.93
CA TYR A 35 2.17 -17.10 -10.46
C TYR A 35 2.27 -17.31 -8.95
N LEU A 36 2.37 -18.58 -8.52
CA LEU A 36 2.43 -18.98 -7.11
C LEU A 36 3.61 -18.38 -6.32
N LYS A 37 4.69 -17.99 -7.00
CA LYS A 37 5.83 -17.30 -6.36
C LYS A 37 5.45 -15.89 -5.87
N GLY A 38 4.39 -15.28 -6.43
CA GLY A 38 3.85 -14.00 -5.98
C GLY A 38 2.97 -14.05 -4.74
N LYS A 39 2.64 -15.24 -4.21
CA LYS A 39 1.71 -15.42 -3.07
C LYS A 39 2.04 -14.58 -1.84
N THR A 40 3.32 -14.33 -1.59
CA THR A 40 3.77 -13.50 -0.47
C THR A 40 3.29 -12.05 -0.61
N GLY A 41 3.26 -11.51 -1.84
CA GLY A 41 2.73 -10.18 -2.13
C GLY A 41 1.23 -10.09 -1.85
N LEU A 42 0.47 -11.09 -2.29
CA LEU A 42 -0.96 -11.21 -1.98
C LEU A 42 -1.24 -11.29 -0.49
N ILE A 43 -0.49 -12.11 0.25
CA ILE A 43 -0.67 -12.27 1.71
C ILE A 43 -0.40 -10.94 2.43
N VAL A 44 0.74 -10.30 2.14
CA VAL A 44 1.11 -9.03 2.79
C VAL A 44 0.11 -7.93 2.47
N CYS A 45 -0.26 -7.76 1.20
CA CYS A 45 -1.25 -6.76 0.80
C CYS A 45 -2.64 -7.08 1.36
N GLY A 46 -3.01 -8.36 1.43
CA GLY A 46 -4.28 -8.81 2.01
C GLY A 46 -4.39 -8.53 3.51
N ILE A 47 -3.34 -8.83 4.29
CA ILE A 47 -3.29 -8.51 5.72
C ILE A 47 -3.38 -6.99 5.92
N ALA A 48 -2.61 -6.21 5.17
CA ALA A 48 -2.65 -4.76 5.27
C ALA A 48 -4.01 -4.18 4.87
N ALA A 49 -4.66 -4.73 3.84
CA ALA A 49 -6.01 -4.35 3.45
C ALA A 49 -7.04 -4.67 4.54
N ALA A 50 -6.95 -5.86 5.16
CA ALA A 50 -7.82 -6.24 6.28
C ALA A 50 -7.68 -5.28 7.46
N LEU A 51 -6.43 -4.93 7.82
CA LEU A 51 -6.14 -3.94 8.86
C LEU A 51 -6.69 -2.54 8.49
N ALA A 52 -6.50 -2.09 7.25
CA ALA A 52 -7.04 -0.82 6.78
C ALA A 52 -8.58 -0.78 6.85
N VAL A 53 -9.26 -1.88 6.50
CA VAL A 53 -10.71 -2.01 6.67
C VAL A 53 -11.11 -1.97 8.15
N ALA A 54 -10.40 -2.70 9.02
CA ALA A 54 -10.65 -2.71 10.46
C ALA A 54 -10.53 -1.30 11.06
N PHE A 55 -9.44 -0.58 10.75
CA PHE A 55 -9.25 0.80 11.17
C PHE A 55 -10.32 1.73 10.58
N SER A 56 -10.75 1.53 9.33
CA SER A 56 -11.83 2.32 8.74
C SER A 56 -13.17 2.18 9.49
N ARG A 57 -13.46 0.98 10.02
CA ARG A 57 -14.65 0.69 10.83
C ARG A 57 -14.53 1.32 12.22
N LEU A 58 -13.38 1.21 12.87
CA LEU A 58 -13.13 1.83 14.17
C LEU A 58 -13.24 3.37 14.11
N ILE A 59 -12.74 4.00 13.04
CA ILE A 59 -12.91 5.45 12.82
C ILE A 59 -14.38 5.82 12.64
N ALA A 60 -15.16 4.99 11.95
CA ALA A 60 -16.59 5.21 11.80
C ALA A 60 -17.35 5.09 13.14
N GLY A 61 -16.84 4.27 14.07
CA GLY A 61 -17.33 4.14 15.44
C GLY A 61 -16.82 5.22 16.42
N GLY A 62 -16.13 6.26 15.94
CA GLY A 62 -15.68 7.38 16.78
C GLY A 62 -14.33 7.17 17.48
N THR A 63 -13.63 6.07 17.21
CA THR A 63 -12.33 5.78 17.82
C THR A 63 -11.22 6.62 17.18
N SER A 64 -10.67 7.59 17.92
CA SER A 64 -9.66 8.54 17.43
C SER A 64 -8.29 7.90 17.15
N TRP A 65 -7.86 6.93 17.97
CA TRP A 65 -6.55 6.27 17.82
C TRP A 65 -6.42 5.47 16.51
N ALA A 66 -7.54 4.99 15.96
CA ALA A 66 -7.55 4.21 14.72
C ALA A 66 -7.06 5.00 13.50
N ARG A 67 -7.14 6.35 13.55
CA ARG A 67 -6.54 7.22 12.52
C ARG A 67 -5.02 7.13 12.54
N TRP A 68 -4.42 7.23 13.73
CA TRP A 68 -2.98 7.13 13.93
C TRP A 68 -2.46 5.74 13.56
N ALA A 69 -3.20 4.68 13.89
CA ALA A 69 -2.87 3.32 13.47
C ALA A 69 -2.89 3.14 11.94
N GLY A 70 -3.88 3.72 11.25
CA GLY A 70 -3.94 3.73 9.79
C GLY A 70 -2.76 4.48 9.15
N LEU A 71 -2.35 5.59 9.75
CA LEU A 71 -1.20 6.39 9.31
C LEU A 71 0.14 5.65 9.53
N ALA A 72 0.28 4.98 10.68
CA ALA A 72 1.43 4.13 10.96
C ALA A 72 1.53 2.96 9.98
N LEU A 73 0.40 2.33 9.64
CA LEU A 73 0.35 1.23 8.67
C LEU A 73 0.80 1.69 7.26
N SER A 74 0.31 2.83 6.79
CA SER A 74 0.71 3.36 5.47
C SER A 74 2.18 3.77 5.47
N PHE A 75 2.67 4.37 6.55
CA PHE A 75 4.08 4.72 6.66
C PHE A 75 5.00 3.49 6.71
N LEU A 76 4.61 2.45 7.43
CA LEU A 76 5.37 1.19 7.51
C LEU A 76 5.46 0.50 6.15
N LEU A 77 4.37 0.46 5.39
CA LEU A 77 4.37 -0.07 4.03
C LEU A 77 5.20 0.77 3.08
N LEU A 78 5.15 2.10 3.20
CA LEU A 78 6.01 3.00 2.43
C LEU A 78 7.50 2.75 2.73
N ALA A 79 7.87 2.70 4.01
CA ALA A 79 9.24 2.47 4.46
C ALA A 79 9.77 1.10 4.02
N GLN A 80 8.91 0.08 3.94
CA GLN A 80 9.29 -1.24 3.45
C GLN A 80 9.40 -1.31 1.92
N SER A 81 8.46 -0.71 1.19
CA SER A 81 8.33 -0.85 -0.27
C SER A 81 9.22 0.13 -1.05
N GLY A 82 9.39 1.36 -0.58
CA GLY A 82 10.17 2.39 -1.25
C GLY A 82 11.63 2.01 -1.51
N PRO A 83 12.42 1.66 -0.46
CA PRO A 83 13.81 1.24 -0.64
C PRO A 83 13.95 -0.03 -1.51
N LYS A 84 13.00 -0.96 -1.40
CA LYS A 84 12.98 -2.18 -2.23
C LYS A 84 12.71 -1.88 -3.69
N ALA A 85 11.74 -1.00 -3.99
CA ALA A 85 11.45 -0.55 -5.35
C ALA A 85 12.70 0.08 -5.98
N PHE A 86 13.33 1.01 -5.27
CA PHE A 86 14.52 1.71 -5.77
C PHE A 86 15.71 0.77 -6.00
N SER A 87 15.99 -0.11 -5.02
CA SER A 87 17.09 -1.07 -5.13
C SER A 87 16.87 -2.07 -6.27
N LEU A 88 15.65 -2.61 -6.43
CA LEU A 88 15.31 -3.50 -7.54
C LEU A 88 15.37 -2.81 -8.89
N ALA A 89 14.79 -1.60 -9.02
CA ALA A 89 14.83 -0.84 -10.26
C ALA A 89 16.27 -0.52 -10.69
N LYS A 90 17.12 -0.12 -9.73
CA LYS A 90 18.55 0.10 -9.98
C LYS A 90 19.25 -1.18 -10.44
N ALA A 91 18.98 -2.32 -9.79
CA ALA A 91 19.60 -3.59 -10.15
C ALA A 91 19.20 -4.07 -11.56
N VAL A 92 17.93 -3.91 -11.94
CA VAL A 92 17.41 -4.22 -13.27
C VAL A 92 18.04 -3.29 -14.32
N SER A 93 18.07 -1.98 -14.06
CA SER A 93 18.68 -1.02 -14.98
C SER A 93 20.19 -1.22 -15.17
N ALA A 94 20.89 -1.73 -14.15
CA ALA A 94 22.30 -2.06 -14.20
C ALA A 94 22.60 -3.42 -14.85
N GLY A 95 21.57 -4.17 -15.29
CA GLY A 95 21.72 -5.52 -15.86
C GLY A 95 22.18 -6.59 -14.85
N THR A 96 22.18 -6.27 -13.55
CA THR A 96 22.62 -7.19 -12.48
C THR A 96 21.53 -8.15 -12.01
N LYS A 97 20.28 -7.92 -12.43
CA LYS A 97 19.14 -8.81 -12.22
C LYS A 97 18.46 -9.06 -13.55
N GLU A 98 17.91 -10.27 -13.68
CA GLU A 98 17.15 -10.66 -14.86
C GLU A 98 15.97 -9.73 -15.14
N GLY A 99 15.58 -9.66 -16.41
CA GLY A 99 14.49 -8.80 -16.87
C GLY A 99 13.23 -8.96 -16.03
N HIS A 100 12.80 -10.19 -15.71
CA HIS A 100 11.55 -10.47 -14.99
C HIS A 100 11.40 -9.79 -13.61
N PHE A 101 12.49 -9.28 -13.01
CA PHE A 101 12.45 -8.49 -11.77
C PHE A 101 11.86 -7.07 -11.95
N TRP A 102 11.70 -6.59 -13.19
CA TRP A 102 11.02 -5.31 -13.47
C TRP A 102 9.61 -5.29 -12.84
N TYR A 103 8.89 -6.42 -12.96
CA TYR A 103 7.54 -6.56 -12.45
C TYR A 103 7.47 -6.44 -10.92
N GLN A 104 8.43 -7.05 -10.23
CA GLN A 104 8.54 -6.93 -8.77
C GLN A 104 8.86 -5.49 -8.35
N ALA A 105 9.74 -4.80 -9.07
CA ALA A 105 10.04 -3.39 -8.83
C ALA A 105 8.78 -2.51 -9.01
N THR A 106 8.00 -2.76 -10.06
CA THR A 106 6.74 -2.06 -10.34
C THR A 106 5.72 -2.27 -9.22
N LEU A 107 5.54 -3.52 -8.74
CA LEU A 107 4.64 -3.79 -7.62
C LEU A 107 5.04 -3.04 -6.35
N PHE A 108 6.34 -3.04 -6.00
CA PHE A 108 6.80 -2.25 -4.84
C PHE A 108 6.62 -0.74 -5.04
N ALA A 109 6.83 -0.23 -6.26
CA ALA A 109 6.58 1.17 -6.57
C ALA A 109 5.10 1.53 -6.43
N LEU A 110 4.18 0.68 -6.89
CA LEU A 110 2.74 0.87 -6.72
C LEU A 110 2.34 0.88 -5.24
N ILE A 111 2.86 -0.05 -4.43
CA ILE A 111 2.63 -0.07 -2.98
C ILE A 111 3.13 1.24 -2.36
N ALA A 112 4.32 1.71 -2.73
CA ALA A 112 4.89 2.96 -2.21
C ALA A 112 4.02 4.18 -2.58
N VAL A 113 3.60 4.31 -3.83
CA VAL A 113 2.75 5.43 -4.29
C VAL A 113 1.41 5.44 -3.56
N VAL A 114 0.75 4.28 -3.48
CA VAL A 114 -0.54 4.15 -2.80
C VAL A 114 -0.41 4.40 -1.29
N SER A 115 0.70 3.96 -0.68
CA SER A 115 1.01 4.21 0.74
C SER A 115 1.30 5.68 1.01
N LEU A 116 2.02 6.36 0.11
CA LEU A 116 2.28 7.79 0.20
C LEU A 116 0.98 8.59 0.08
N TRP A 117 0.15 8.28 -0.92
CA TRP A 117 -1.16 8.90 -1.09
C TRP A 117 -2.04 8.74 0.15
N ALA A 118 -2.11 7.53 0.72
CA ALA A 118 -2.87 7.27 1.93
C ALA A 118 -2.32 8.06 3.13
N THR A 119 -1.00 8.13 3.28
CA THR A 119 -0.33 8.89 4.36
C THR A 119 -0.65 10.38 4.27
N VAL A 120 -0.45 10.98 3.09
CA VAL A 120 -0.76 12.40 2.85
C VAL A 120 -2.24 12.68 3.08
N SER A 121 -3.12 11.83 2.55
CA SER A 121 -4.56 11.99 2.70
C SER A 121 -5.01 11.90 4.16
N GLN A 122 -4.48 10.94 4.93
CA GLN A 122 -4.77 10.84 6.37
C GLN A 122 -4.25 12.06 7.14
N PHE A 123 -3.06 12.55 6.81
CA PHE A 123 -2.47 13.73 7.46
C PHE A 123 -3.27 15.01 7.18
N VAL A 124 -3.66 15.24 5.92
CA VAL A 124 -4.51 16.37 5.53
C VAL A 124 -5.88 16.28 6.24
N ASN A 125 -6.50 15.10 6.23
CA ASN A 125 -7.77 14.87 6.93
C ASN A 125 -7.65 15.06 8.44
N ALA A 126 -6.51 14.69 9.06
CA ALA A 126 -6.27 14.90 10.47
C ALA A 126 -6.23 16.39 10.82
N ARG A 127 -5.47 17.19 10.05
CA ARG A 127 -5.39 18.65 10.23
C ARG A 127 -6.71 19.38 10.06
N GLN A 128 -7.57 18.94 9.15
CA GLN A 128 -8.89 19.54 8.93
C GLN A 128 -9.88 19.25 10.07
N ASN A 129 -9.65 18.19 10.85
CA ASN A 129 -10.52 17.77 11.94
C ASN A 129 -9.99 18.15 13.33
N ASP A 130 -8.89 18.91 13.40
CA ASP A 130 -8.31 19.39 14.66
C ASP A 130 -8.86 20.81 14.95
N PRO A 131 -9.67 20.99 16.02
CA PRO A 131 -10.31 22.28 16.34
C PRO A 131 -9.38 23.24 17.09
N SER A 132 -8.10 22.90 17.28
CA SER A 132 -7.15 23.79 17.95
C SER A 132 -7.05 25.12 17.19
N PRO A 133 -7.17 26.28 17.87
CA PRO A 133 -6.97 27.56 17.23
C PRO A 133 -5.54 27.58 16.68
N ARG A 134 -5.41 27.94 15.40
CA ARG A 134 -4.10 28.23 14.81
C ARG A 134 -3.52 29.39 15.60
N ALA A 135 -2.61 29.08 16.53
CA ALA A 135 -1.80 30.06 17.24
C ALA A 135 -0.88 30.81 16.28
#